data_AF-A0A2Z6Q285-F1
#
_entry.id   AF-A0A2Z6Q285-F1
#
_cell.length_a   1.000
_cell.length_b   1.000
_cell.length_c   1.000
_cell.angle_alpha   90.00
_cell.angle_beta   90.00
_cell.angle_gamma   90.00
#
_symmetry.space_group_name_H-M   'P 1'
#
loop_
_entity.id
_entity.type
_entity.pdbx_description
1 polymer ?
#
loop_
_entity_poly.entity_id
_entity_poly.type
_entity_poly.pdbx_seq_one_letter_code
_entity_poly.pdbx_strand_id
1 'polypeptide(L)'
;MESEFSYPSLNFVQGRCLATQIPPEIFINICQDLPPIDLLSLARVCKKFYLYLCSTNSTTTQEIWKNSRLTFLPFVQMPPPEGMSELQYVKLVTERGCQFCKKARIRKVYWAFLVRCCRKCLEDRTIR
;
A
#
# COMPACT_ATOMS: atom_id res chain seq x y z
N MET A 1 35.44 -5.01 -38.33
CA MET A 1 36.09 -4.81 -37.02
C MET A 1 35.01 -5.01 -35.98
N GLU A 2 34.84 -6.28 -35.62
CA GLU A 2 33.91 -6.75 -34.59
C GLU A 2 34.43 -6.28 -33.23
N SER A 3 33.54 -5.89 -32.34
CA SER A 3 33.81 -5.90 -30.91
C SER A 3 32.61 -6.50 -30.22
N GLU A 4 32.65 -7.82 -30.05
CA GLU A 4 31.76 -8.58 -29.18
C GLU A 4 32.04 -8.17 -27.73
N PHE A 5 31.11 -7.43 -27.12
CA PHE A 5 31.11 -7.24 -25.68
C PHE A 5 30.31 -8.38 -25.06
N SER A 6 31.01 -9.45 -24.69
CA SER A 6 30.44 -10.58 -23.95
C SER A 6 30.17 -10.14 -22.51
N TYR A 7 28.90 -9.87 -22.19
CA TYR A 7 28.48 -9.68 -20.80
C TYR A 7 28.35 -11.06 -20.15
N PRO A 8 29.04 -11.33 -19.02
CA PRO A 8 28.87 -12.57 -18.32
C PRO A 8 27.41 -12.68 -17.89
N SER A 9 26.81 -13.82 -18.19
CA SER A 9 25.48 -14.20 -17.75
C SER A 9 25.37 -13.99 -16.24
N LEU A 10 24.58 -13.00 -15.83
CA LEU A 10 24.17 -12.82 -14.45
C LEU A 10 23.49 -14.10 -14.02
N ASN A 11 24.20 -14.91 -13.23
CA ASN A 11 23.61 -16.05 -12.54
C ASN A 11 22.48 -15.51 -11.69
N PHE A 12 21.24 -15.74 -12.13
CA PHE A 12 20.05 -15.49 -11.35
C PHE A 12 20.07 -16.48 -10.20
N VAL A 13 20.73 -16.11 -9.10
CA VAL A 13 20.54 -16.79 -7.83
C VAL A 13 19.10 -16.54 -7.45
N GLN A 14 18.23 -17.51 -7.77
CA GLN A 14 16.85 -17.52 -7.33
C GLN A 14 16.85 -17.76 -5.82
N GLY A 15 17.17 -16.72 -5.05
CA GLY A 15 17.05 -16.71 -3.61
C GLY A 15 15.60 -17.04 -3.27
N ARG A 16 15.36 -18.22 -2.70
CA ARG A 16 14.02 -18.62 -2.28
C ARG A 16 13.62 -17.73 -1.11
N CYS A 17 12.63 -16.88 -1.29
CA CYS A 17 12.03 -16.13 -0.20
C CYS A 17 11.20 -17.11 0.66
N LEU A 18 11.75 -17.55 1.80
CA LEU A 18 11.07 -18.49 2.71
C LEU A 18 9.70 -17.96 3.16
N ALA A 19 9.55 -16.65 3.32
CA ALA A 19 8.27 -16.03 3.66
C ALA A 19 7.20 -16.19 2.58
N THR A 20 7.56 -16.56 1.33
CA THR A 20 6.57 -16.92 0.31
C THR A 20 6.17 -18.40 0.35
N GLN A 21 6.86 -19.22 1.14
CA GLN A 21 6.56 -20.64 1.31
C GLN A 21 5.66 -20.94 2.51
N ILE A 22 5.49 -19.97 3.42
CA ILE A 22 4.59 -20.14 4.55
C ILE A 22 3.13 -20.26 4.08
N PRO A 23 2.29 -21.03 4.77
CA PRO A 23 0.87 -21.11 4.48
C PRO A 23 0.20 -19.72 4.55
N PRO A 24 -0.79 -19.44 3.67
CA PRO A 24 -1.49 -18.15 3.65
C PRO A 24 -2.07 -17.75 5.00
N GLU A 25 -2.58 -18.71 5.78
CA GLU A 25 -3.23 -18.49 7.07
C GLU A 25 -2.23 -17.97 8.12
N ILE A 26 -1.03 -18.54 8.13
CA ILE A 26 0.06 -18.08 9.02
C ILE A 26 0.53 -16.70 8.61
N PHE A 27 0.65 -16.45 7.30
CA PHE A 27 0.97 -15.11 6.78
C PHE A 27 -0.08 -14.08 7.23
N ILE A 28 -1.37 -14.42 7.12
CA ILE A 28 -2.48 -13.55 7.54
C ILE A 28 -2.40 -13.25 9.05
N ASN A 29 -2.15 -14.26 9.88
CA ASN A 29 -2.00 -14.06 11.33
C ASN A 29 -0.86 -13.08 11.65
N ILE A 30 0.29 -13.21 10.98
CA ILE A 30 1.39 -12.25 11.14
C ILE A 30 0.93 -10.84 10.74
N CYS A 31 0.20 -10.70 9.63
CA CYS A 31 -0.25 -9.40 9.15
C CYS A 31 -1.27 -8.71 10.07
N GLN A 32 -2.01 -9.44 10.91
CA GLN A 32 -2.98 -8.85 11.84
C GLN A 32 -2.31 -7.97 12.90
N ASP A 33 -1.05 -8.23 13.23
CA ASP A 33 -0.29 -7.55 14.28
C ASP A 33 0.71 -6.51 13.74
N LEU A 34 0.61 -6.16 12.46
CA LEU A 34 1.52 -5.19 11.83
C LEU A 34 0.90 -3.80 11.70
N PRO A 35 1.70 -2.73 11.87
CA PRO A 35 1.22 -1.38 11.62
C PRO A 35 0.99 -1.16 10.11
N PRO A 36 0.12 -0.22 9.73
CA PRO A 36 -0.28 -0.08 8.33
C PRO A 36 0.87 0.22 7.36
N ILE A 37 1.90 0.93 7.81
CA ILE A 37 3.07 1.24 6.99
C ILE A 37 3.90 0.00 6.64
N ASP A 38 3.95 -0.99 7.54
CA ASP A 38 4.67 -2.24 7.31
C ASP A 38 3.89 -3.16 6.39
N LEU A 39 2.56 -3.21 6.53
CA LEU A 39 1.68 -3.89 5.57
C LEU A 39 1.81 -3.31 4.16
N LEU A 40 1.83 -1.99 4.03
CA LEU A 40 2.05 -1.32 2.75
C LEU A 40 3.44 -1.65 2.16
N SER A 41 4.45 -1.79 3.02
CA SER A 41 5.80 -2.18 2.61
C SER A 41 5.83 -3.64 2.15
N LEU A 42 5.22 -4.56 2.91
CA LEU A 42 5.08 -5.98 2.56
C LEU A 42 4.36 -6.19 1.24
N ALA A 43 3.28 -5.44 0.98
CA ALA A 43 2.54 -5.49 -0.28
C ALA A 43 3.40 -5.13 -1.51
N ARG A 44 4.56 -4.47 -1.31
CA ARG A 44 5.49 -4.06 -2.38
C ARG A 44 6.66 -5.02 -2.55
N VAL A 45 6.83 -6.00 -1.67
CA VAL A 45 7.95 -6.96 -1.71
C VAL A 45 7.83 -7.92 -2.88
N CYS A 46 6.68 -8.57 -3.05
CA CYS A 46 6.47 -9.52 -4.14
C CYS A 46 5.00 -9.62 -4.56
N LYS A 47 4.76 -10.19 -5.74
CA LYS A 47 3.39 -10.36 -6.30
C LYS A 47 2.48 -11.18 -5.38
N LYS A 48 3.01 -12.20 -4.69
CA LYS A 48 2.22 -13.06 -3.79
C LYS A 48 1.66 -12.26 -2.61
N PHE A 49 2.50 -11.46 -1.94
CA PHE A 49 2.06 -10.61 -0.84
C PHE A 49 1.12 -9.49 -1.30
N TYR A 50 1.38 -8.92 -2.48
CA TYR A 50 0.46 -7.97 -3.09
C TYR A 50 -0.94 -8.57 -3.24
N LEU A 51 -1.05 -9.79 -3.76
CA LEU A 51 -2.36 -10.45 -3.94
C LEU A 51 -3.08 -10.69 -2.61
N TYR A 52 -2.35 -11.04 -1.55
CA TYR A 52 -2.94 -11.24 -0.22
C TYR A 52 -3.36 -9.94 0.46
N LEU A 53 -2.61 -8.84 0.28
CA LEU A 53 -2.84 -7.58 1.00
C LEU A 53 -3.65 -6.55 0.21
N CYS A 54 -3.77 -6.68 -1.10
CA CYS A 54 -4.43 -5.68 -1.96
C CYS A 54 -5.73 -6.19 -2.61
N SER A 55 -6.23 -7.36 -2.24
CA SER A 55 -7.52 -7.87 -2.74
C SER A 55 -8.69 -7.15 -2.06
N THR A 56 -9.16 -6.05 -2.66
CA THR A 56 -10.19 -5.17 -2.05
C THR A 56 -11.53 -5.86 -1.85
N ASN A 57 -11.82 -6.94 -2.58
CA ASN A 57 -13.08 -7.68 -2.48
C ASN A 57 -13.03 -8.80 -1.43
N SER A 58 -11.87 -9.07 -0.84
CA SER A 58 -11.71 -10.11 0.19
C SER A 58 -12.04 -9.56 1.57
N THR A 59 -13.00 -10.19 2.26
CA THR A 59 -13.35 -9.88 3.66
C THR A 59 -12.12 -9.95 4.57
N THR A 60 -11.30 -11.00 4.42
CA THR A 60 -10.07 -11.18 5.21
C THR A 60 -9.08 -10.03 4.99
N THR A 61 -8.92 -9.56 3.75
CA THR A 61 -8.05 -8.40 3.47
C THR A 61 -8.59 -7.14 4.16
N GLN A 62 -9.91 -6.90 4.11
CA GLN A 62 -10.52 -5.78 4.80
C GLN A 62 -10.31 -5.86 6.32
N GLU A 63 -10.44 -7.05 6.92
CA GLU A 63 -10.20 -7.27 8.35
C GLU A 63 -8.77 -7.00 8.77
N ILE A 64 -7.77 -7.43 7.99
CA ILE A 64 -6.35 -7.12 8.26
C ILE A 64 -6.14 -5.61 8.35
N TRP A 65 -6.62 -4.86 7.34
CA TRP A 65 -6.45 -3.41 7.31
C TRP A 65 -7.25 -2.70 8.41
N LYS A 66 -8.47 -3.17 8.69
CA LYS A 66 -9.31 -2.66 9.78
C LYS A 66 -8.63 -2.85 11.13
N ASN A 67 -8.18 -4.06 11.43
CA ASN A 67 -7.51 -4.38 12.70
C ASN A 67 -6.22 -3.55 12.85
N SER A 68 -5.39 -3.53 11.82
CA SER A 68 -4.17 -2.72 11.79
C SER A 68 -4.46 -1.22 12.02
N ARG A 69 -5.51 -0.68 11.39
CA ARG A 69 -5.94 0.71 11.59
C ARG A 69 -6.38 0.96 13.04
N LEU A 70 -7.29 0.15 13.57
CA LEU A 70 -7.84 0.37 14.91
C LEU A 70 -6.77 0.23 16.00
N THR A 71 -5.83 -0.70 15.83
CA THR A 71 -4.74 -0.97 16.78
C THR A 71 -3.65 0.10 16.74
N PHE A 72 -3.18 0.50 15.54
CA PHE A 72 -1.97 1.31 15.40
C PHE A 72 -2.22 2.78 15.03
N LEU A 73 -3.44 3.15 14.62
CA LEU A 73 -3.82 4.53 14.31
C LEU A 73 -4.89 5.03 15.29
N PRO A 74 -4.52 5.40 16.53
CA PRO A 74 -5.47 5.74 17.60
C PRO A 74 -6.40 6.91 17.24
N PHE A 75 -5.99 7.77 16.31
CA PHE A 75 -6.75 8.93 15.84
C PHE A 75 -7.65 8.65 14.63
N VAL A 76 -7.65 7.41 14.11
CA VAL A 76 -8.38 7.01 12.89
C VAL A 76 -9.33 5.86 13.23
N GLN A 77 -10.25 6.09 14.15
CA GLN A 77 -11.17 5.06 14.65
C GLN A 77 -12.45 4.92 13.82
N MET A 78 -12.91 6.02 13.21
CA MET A 78 -14.09 6.01 12.35
C MET A 78 -13.92 5.07 11.16
N PRO A 79 -14.98 4.33 10.75
CA PRO A 79 -14.92 3.48 9.57
C PRO A 79 -14.60 4.29 8.29
N PRO A 80 -14.13 3.63 7.22
CA PRO A 80 -13.97 4.26 5.92
C PRO A 80 -15.27 4.94 5.47
N PRO A 81 -15.18 6.11 4.80
CA PRO A 81 -16.32 6.72 4.13
C PRO A 81 -16.97 5.77 3.12
N GLU A 82 -18.24 6.01 2.80
CA GLU A 82 -18.99 5.19 1.84
C GLU A 82 -18.26 5.10 0.49
N GLY A 83 -18.21 3.89 -0.08
CA GLY A 83 -17.50 3.61 -1.33
C GLY A 83 -15.98 3.49 -1.21
N MET A 84 -15.41 3.55 0.00
CA MET A 84 -13.98 3.38 0.24
C MET A 84 -13.66 2.08 1.00
N SER A 85 -12.68 1.32 0.51
CA SER A 85 -12.13 0.16 1.23
C SER A 85 -11.19 0.56 2.37
N GLU A 86 -10.98 -0.33 3.34
CA GLU A 86 -10.03 -0.13 4.45
C GLU A 86 -8.61 0.15 3.93
N LEU A 87 -8.17 -0.58 2.89
CA LEU A 87 -6.88 -0.33 2.24
C LEU A 87 -6.77 1.09 1.68
N GLN A 88 -7.79 1.56 0.96
CA GLN A 88 -7.80 2.91 0.39
C GLN A 88 -7.78 3.96 1.49
N TYR A 89 -8.54 3.74 2.55
CA TYR A 89 -8.62 4.64 3.70
C TYR A 89 -7.28 4.74 4.43
N VAL A 90 -6.68 3.59 4.74
CA VAL A 90 -5.34 3.48 5.33
C VAL A 90 -4.30 4.17 4.44
N LYS A 91 -4.31 3.94 3.12
CA LYS A 91 -3.41 4.61 2.19
C LYS A 91 -3.59 6.12 2.21
N LEU A 92 -4.82 6.60 2.26
CA LEU A 92 -5.14 8.03 2.27
C LEU A 92 -4.54 8.73 3.50
N VAL A 93 -4.64 8.12 4.67
CA VAL A 93 -4.16 8.69 5.94
C VAL A 93 -2.68 8.45 6.22
N THR A 94 -2.11 7.33 5.74
CA THR A 94 -0.76 6.87 6.12
C THR A 94 0.31 7.31 5.13
N GLU A 95 0.02 7.18 3.83
CA GLU A 95 1.00 7.51 2.80
C GLU A 95 1.22 9.02 2.69
N ARG A 96 2.35 9.39 2.08
CA ARG A 96 2.72 10.79 1.85
C ARG A 96 2.81 11.07 0.36
N GLY A 97 2.60 12.33 0.02
CA GLY A 97 2.73 12.84 -1.34
C GLY A 97 1.39 12.99 -2.06
N CYS A 98 1.39 13.85 -3.07
CA CYS A 98 0.19 14.13 -3.86
C CYS A 98 -0.18 12.91 -4.69
N GLN A 99 -1.44 12.47 -4.63
CA GLN A 99 -1.92 11.34 -5.43
C GLN A 99 -1.88 11.61 -6.94
N PHE A 100 -1.95 12.88 -7.36
CA PHE A 100 -1.88 13.29 -8.76
C PHE A 100 -0.44 13.49 -9.25
N CYS A 101 0.24 14.55 -8.81
CA CYS A 101 1.57 14.92 -9.32
C CYS A 101 2.74 14.25 -8.60
N LYS A 102 2.47 13.37 -7.64
CA LYS A 102 3.49 12.64 -6.83
C LYS A 102 4.47 13.54 -6.06
N LYS A 103 4.21 14.85 -5.97
CA LYS A 103 4.98 15.78 -5.12
C LYS A 103 5.07 15.21 -3.71
N ALA A 104 6.29 15.02 -3.22
CA ALA A 104 6.56 14.41 -1.92
C ALA A 104 6.04 15.27 -0.75
N ARG A 105 6.03 14.67 0.45
CA ARG A 105 5.73 15.34 1.74
C ARG A 105 4.36 16.02 1.86
N ILE A 106 3.42 15.74 0.95
CA ILE A 106 2.03 16.16 1.11
C ILE A 106 1.32 15.24 2.09
N ARG A 107 0.69 15.81 3.12
CA ARG A 107 -0.15 15.09 4.10
C ARG A 107 -1.60 15.57 4.14
N LYS A 108 -1.91 16.71 3.53
CA LYS A 108 -3.25 17.30 3.56
C LYS A 108 -4.21 16.42 2.78
N VAL A 109 -5.22 15.92 3.48
CA VAL A 109 -6.37 15.21 2.90
C VAL A 109 -7.53 16.20 2.75
N TYR A 110 -8.13 16.21 1.58
CA TYR A 110 -9.37 16.94 1.31
C TYR A 110 -10.52 15.92 1.39
N TRP A 111 -11.10 15.80 2.59
CA TRP A 111 -12.08 14.75 2.93
C TRP A 111 -13.34 14.77 2.06
N ALA A 112 -13.82 15.95 1.65
CA ALA A 112 -14.95 16.07 0.73
C ALA A 112 -14.71 15.38 -0.63
N PHE A 113 -13.45 15.24 -1.04
CA PHE A 113 -13.05 14.58 -2.29
C PHE A 113 -12.29 13.28 -2.07
N LEU A 114 -12.13 12.85 -0.80
CA LEU A 114 -11.42 11.63 -0.42
C LEU A 114 -10.01 11.52 -1.03
N VAL A 115 -9.32 12.66 -1.17
CA VAL A 115 -8.03 12.76 -1.88
C VAL A 115 -6.96 13.50 -1.08
N ARG A 116 -5.72 13.01 -1.15
CA ARG A 116 -4.52 13.67 -0.64
C ARG A 116 -3.78 14.33 -1.80
N CYS A 117 -3.83 15.66 -1.89
CA CYS A 117 -3.20 16.41 -2.96
C CYS A 117 -2.57 17.73 -2.51
N CYS A 118 -1.70 18.31 -3.34
CA CYS A 118 -1.18 19.65 -3.09
C CYS A 118 -2.22 20.70 -3.52
N ARG A 119 -2.10 21.93 -2.98
CA ARG A 119 -3.00 23.04 -3.31
C ARG A 119 -3.18 23.26 -4.82
N LYS A 120 -2.07 23.27 -5.57
CA LYS A 120 -2.09 23.42 -7.03
C LYS A 120 -2.99 22.36 -7.70
N CYS A 121 -2.79 21.08 -7.39
CA CYS A 121 -3.60 20.02 -7.98
C CYS A 121 -5.05 20.00 -7.51
N LEU A 122 -5.38 20.61 -6.38
CA LEU A 122 -6.77 20.82 -5.98
C LEU A 122 -7.40 21.89 -6.89
N GLU A 123 -6.78 23.07 -6.94
CA GLU A 123 -7.27 24.22 -7.71
C GLU A 123 -7.42 23.89 -9.20
N ASP A 124 -6.48 23.15 -9.79
CA ASP A 124 -6.54 22.69 -11.18
C ASP A 124 -7.73 21.74 -11.45
N ARG A 125 -8.39 21.20 -10.41
CA ARG A 125 -9.41 20.15 -10.50
C ARG A 125 -10.74 20.50 -9.84
N THR A 126 -10.87 21.71 -9.28
CA THR A 126 -12.10 22.19 -8.66
C THR A 126 -12.57 23.46 -9.38
N ILE A 127 -13.85 23.51 -9.72
CA ILE A 127 -14.48 24.74 -10.21
C ILE A 127 -14.54 25.74 -9.05
N ARG A 128 -14.32 27.02 -9.35
CA ARG A 128 -14.48 28.11 -8.38
C ARG A 128 -15.94 28.48 -8.19
#